data_AF-A0A353VL15-F1
#
_entry.id   AF-A0A353VL15-F1
#
_cell.length_a   1.000
_cell.length_b   1.000
_cell.length_c   1.000
_cell.angle_alpha   90.00
_cell.angle_beta   90.00
_cell.angle_gamma   90.00
#
_symmetry.space_group_name_H-M   'P 1'
#
loop_
_entity.id
_entity.type
_entity.pdbx_description
1 polymer ?
#
loop_
_entity_poly.entity_id
_entity_poly.type
_entity_poly.pdbx_seq_one_letter_code
_entity_poly.pdbx_strand_id
1 'polypeptide(L)' 'MRDAIKITSKYPDIGIKTNIKNVRNVIVSDYCIFYRKNEKYIEIVTIWDSRQDPKAE' A
#
# COMPACT_ATOMS: atom_id res chain seq x y z
N MET A 1 8.26 -6.80 -4.34
CA MET A 1 7.21 -6.95 -3.30
C MET A 1 7.78 -7.12 -1.90
N ARG A 2 8.55 -8.18 -1.58
CA ARG A 2 9.07 -8.44 -0.23
C ARG A 2 9.88 -7.27 0.38
N ASP A 3 10.77 -6.66 -0.39
CA ASP A 3 11.58 -5.55 0.11
C ASP A 3 10.77 -4.27 0.32
N ALA A 4 9.75 -4.04 -0.51
CA ALA A 4 8.82 -2.94 -0.30
C ALA A 4 8.06 -3.09 1.02
N ILE A 5 7.58 -4.30 1.34
CA ILE A 5 6.93 -4.57 2.64
C ILE A 5 7.89 -4.30 3.80
N LYS A 6 9.18 -4.68 3.70
CA LYS A 6 10.18 -4.36 4.73
C LYS A 6 10.37 -2.86 4.91
N ILE A 7 10.45 -2.11 3.81
CA ILE A 7 10.58 -0.64 3.83
C ILE A 7 9.34 -0.03 4.46
N THR A 8 8.13 -0.46 4.07
CA THR A 8 6.87 -0.01 4.67
C THR A 8 6.83 -0.32 6.16
N SER A 9 7.31 -1.50 6.59
CA SER A 9 7.42 -1.87 8.01
C SER A 9 8.38 -0.96 8.79
N LYS A 10 9.49 -0.54 8.18
CA LYS A 10 10.48 0.33 8.82
C LYS A 10 10.05 1.80 8.84
N TYR A 11 9.30 2.22 7.82
CA TYR A 11 8.84 3.59 7.62
C TYR A 11 7.33 3.61 7.35
N PRO A 12 6.48 3.33 8.36
CA PRO A 12 5.02 3.22 8.20
C PRO A 12 4.35 4.49 7.69
N ASP A 13 5.00 5.65 7.78
CA ASP A 13 4.46 6.93 7.32
C ASP A 13 4.81 7.27 5.87
N ILE A 14 5.59 6.43 5.18
CA ILE A 14 5.97 6.62 3.77
C ILE A 14 4.78 6.55 2.80
N GLY A 15 3.75 5.79 3.14
CA GLY A 15 2.55 5.66 2.32
C GLY A 15 1.70 6.91 2.34
N ILE A 16 1.03 7.18 1.22
CA ILE A 16 0.14 8.32 1.04
C ILE A 16 -1.14 8.06 1.85
N LYS A 17 -1.64 9.09 2.55
CA LYS A 17 -2.92 8.98 3.26
C LYS A 17 -4.05 8.85 2.25
N THR A 18 -4.91 7.86 2.46
CA THR A 18 -6.14 7.74 1.68
C THR A 18 -7.27 8.55 2.32
N ASN A 19 -8.42 8.62 1.67
CA ASN A 19 -9.66 9.14 2.23
C ASN A 19 -10.24 8.23 3.36
N ILE A 20 -9.74 7.00 3.51
CA ILE A 20 -10.13 6.09 4.58
C ILE A 20 -9.23 6.33 5.80
N LYS A 21 -9.85 6.55 6.96
CA LYS A 21 -9.14 6.82 8.22
C LYS A 21 -8.11 5.71 8.52
N ASN A 22 -6.91 6.12 8.89
CA ASN A 22 -5.76 5.26 9.23
C ASN A 22 -5.29 4.32 8.11
N VAL A 23 -5.83 4.42 6.90
CA VAL A 23 -5.36 3.65 5.74
C VAL A 23 -4.41 4.50 4.91
N ARG A 24 -3.26 3.92 4.62
CA ARG A 24 -2.25 4.46 3.72
C ARG A 24 -2.04 3.52 2.55
N ASN A 25 -1.60 4.05 1.42
CA ASN A 25 -1.18 3.23 0.29
C ASN A 25 0.26 3.55 -0.13
N VAL A 26 0.97 2.54 -0.61
CA VAL A 26 2.26 2.68 -1.28
C VAL A 26 2.18 1.99 -2.64
N ILE A 27 2.71 2.64 -3.67
CA ILE A 27 2.79 2.09 -5.02
C ILE A 27 4.14 1.39 -5.16
N VAL A 28 4.11 0.14 -5.61
CA VAL A 28 5.28 -0.73 -5.78
C VAL A 28 5.18 -1.34 -7.17
N SER A 29 5.85 -0.71 -8.14
CA SER A 29 5.70 -1.04 -9.57
C SER A 29 4.23 -0.99 -9.97
N ASP A 30 3.69 -2.13 -10.35
CA ASP A 30 2.33 -2.31 -10.85
C ASP A 30 1.29 -2.54 -9.76
N TYR A 31 1.70 -2.55 -8.48
CA TYR A 31 0.82 -2.88 -7.36
C TYR A 31 0.67 -1.72 -6.38
N CYS A 32 -0.54 -1.52 -5.87
CA CYS A 32 -0.85 -0.67 -4.74
C CYS A 32 -1.02 -1.52 -3.48
N ILE A 33 -0.18 -1.30 -2.47
CA ILE A 33 -0.32 -1.93 -1.16
C ILE A 33 -1.07 -0.98 -0.25
N PHE A 34 -2.23 -1.40 0.23
CA PHE A 34 -3.02 -0.67 1.24
C PHE A 34 -2.75 -1.26 2.61
N TYR A 35 -2.40 -0.41 3.56
CA TYR A 35 -2.05 -0.84 4.90
C TYR A 35 -2.52 0.14 5.96
N ARG A 36 -2.65 -0.35 7.19
CA ARG A 36 -2.94 0.45 8.39
C ARG A 36 -1.80 0.30 9.37
N LYS A 37 -1.34 1.41 9.94
CA LYS A 37 -0.36 1.38 11.03
C LYS A 37 -1.08 1.34 12.38
N ASN A 38 -0.67 0.41 13.22
CA ASN A 38 -1.02 0.34 14.64
C ASN A 38 0.26 0.56 15.47
N GLU A 39 0.12 0.67 16.80
CA GLU A 39 1.26 0.91 17.69
C GLU A 39 2.31 -0.20 17.66
N LYS A 40 1.89 -1.45 17.40
CA LYS A 40 2.74 -2.64 17.48
C LYS A 40 3.07 -3.27 16.13
N TYR A 41 2.24 -3.03 15.11
CA TYR A 41 2.36 -3.71 13.82
C TYR A 41 1.73 -2.91 12.68
N ILE A 42 2.03 -3.32 11.46
CA ILE A 42 1.35 -2.88 10.26
C ILE A 42 0.45 -3.99 9.76
N GLU A 43 -0.81 -3.67 9.51
CA GLU A 43 -1.78 -4.56 8.87
C GLU A 43 -1.83 -4.25 7.38
N ILE A 44 -1.54 -5.24 6.53
CA ILE A 44 -1.80 -5.12 5.09
C ILE A 44 -3.29 -5.44 4.88
N VAL A 45 -4.05 -4.44 4.46
CA VAL A 45 -5.50 -4.56 4.24
C VAL A 45 -5.77 -5.25 2.91
N THR A 46 -5.09 -4.82 1.86
CA THR A 46 -5.19 -5.43 0.53
C THR A 46 -3.98 -5.05 -0.33
N ILE A 47 -3.68 -5.90 -1.32
CA ILE A 47 -2.73 -5.61 -2.39
C ILE A 47 -3.52 -5.59 -3.69
N TRP A 48 -3.55 -4.44 -4.33
CA TRP A 48 -4.31 -4.19 -5.54
C TRP A 48 -3.37 -4.14 -6.75
N ASP A 49 -3.74 -4.78 -7.85
CA ASP A 49 -3.06 -4.66 -9.14
C ASP A 49 -3.54 -3.40 -9.87
N SER A 50 -2.65 -2.41 -9.98
CA SER A 50 -2.95 -1.08 -10.52
C SER A 50 -2.69 -0.96 -12.02
N ARG A 51 -2.40 -2.06 -12.72
CA ARG A 51 -2.28 -2.05 -14.18
C ARG A 51 -3.61 -1.65 -14.79
N GLN A 52 -3.57 -0.63 -15.65
CA GLN A 52 -4.71 -0.26 -16.47
C GLN A 52 -4.68 -1.15 -17.72
N ASP A 53 -5.82 -1.73 -18.08
CA ASP A 53 -6.01 -2.29 -19.42
C ASP A 53 -6.56 -1.18 -20.33
N PRO A 54 -5.75 -0.61 -21.23
CA PRO A 54 -6.18 0.46 -22.12
C PRO A 54 -7.17 -0.01 -23.19
N LYS A 55 -7.47 -1.32 -23.28
CA LYS A 55 -8.43 -1.87 -24.25
C LYS A 55 -9.85 -2.01 -23.70
N ALA A 56 -10.12 -1.51 -22.49
CA ALA A 56 -11.46 -1.43 -21.95
C ALA A 56 -12.23 -0.24 -22.60
N GLU A 57 -12.53 -0.36 -23.88
CA GLU A 57 -13.56 0.39 -24.63
C GLU A 57 -14.29 -0.54 -25.61
#